data_AF-A0A927GPD6-F1
#
_entry.id   AF-A0A927GPD6-F1
#
_cell.length_a   1.000
_cell.length_b   1.000
_cell.length_c   1.000
_cell.angle_alpha   90.00
_cell.angle_beta   90.00
_cell.angle_gamma   90.00
#
_symmetry.space_group_name_H-M   'P 1'
#
loop_
_entity.id
_entity.type
_entity.pdbx_description
1 polymer ?
#
loop_
_entity_poly.entity_id
_entity_poly.type
_entity_poly.pdbx_seq_one_letter_code
_entity_poly.pdbx_strand_id
1 'polypeptide(L)'
;MSPKHQSTAARKARAAARTGAKYTEALRSASPDPAHPDWDDLVVSALSGVVARRGVVPVKVIWDEGARHSMVQRDNGVRWGVAEPATDGVVIREVRGDVGVVAKGTRAPVPHRLDDGQVEVAALWPLVWCSNAQPFWRYVHNGWSVDRPGALPAALDPVCPSPELPYEVRTYYVPDGIVGEDHTGGAPSWWTRAWCDSLDKAVLLADTLVAHRLSTPSRPAGGDCGDLRAEVWKHSTIDLGTLPAHVHQTDAHPDRPVVPRVPFDTWLPGRPASTEPTPEPAWFKGEKHPPTYDLRVWSERDGWETLAWFVGGRSPAGIAATLLRVGTGGPYAWAETWGPRYPDAWREDFTQEGRAIMDRHPDEPYAESSARHGQQRSQETADLAAALAARSGGALTTEQATARIEAGGQEYRDFLRVGQICITDALNEKRLAAEAGSEERMRLRGALDALENHHQVADWVNELTATHMATNPRDRHYTAGAMLWRRRALQEYLSPGQDVTGVPGLTS
;
A
#
# COMPACT_ATOMS: atom_id res chain seq x y z
N MET A 1 20.11 9.74 12.39
CA MET A 1 19.72 8.55 11.60
C MET A 1 20.73 7.45 11.89
N SER A 2 20.38 6.45 12.69
CA SER A 2 21.28 5.32 12.93
C SER A 2 21.35 4.43 11.69
N PRO A 3 22.52 3.86 11.34
CA PRO A 3 22.65 3.00 10.17
C PRO A 3 21.80 1.74 10.35
N LYS A 4 20.98 1.41 9.36
CA LYS A 4 20.30 0.11 9.28
C LYS A 4 21.36 -1.00 9.31
N HIS A 5 21.39 -1.83 10.36
CA HIS A 5 22.22 -3.03 10.37
C HIS A 5 21.74 -3.96 9.25
N GLN A 6 22.54 -4.08 8.19
CA GLN A 6 22.31 -5.01 7.09
C GLN A 6 22.74 -6.42 7.49
N SER A 7 22.04 -7.46 7.02
CA SER A 7 22.47 -8.84 7.24
C SER A 7 23.87 -9.09 6.68
N THR A 8 24.64 -9.96 7.34
CA THR A 8 26.04 -10.24 7.01
C THR A 8 26.19 -10.81 5.60
N ALA A 9 25.21 -11.62 5.15
CA ALA A 9 25.14 -12.19 3.81
C ALA A 9 24.88 -11.13 2.73
N ALA A 10 23.93 -10.20 2.95
CA ALA A 10 23.69 -9.10 2.01
C ALA A 10 24.90 -8.15 1.93
N ARG A 11 25.61 -7.93 3.03
CA ARG A 11 26.85 -7.15 3.05
C ARG A 11 27.96 -7.83 2.22
N LYS A 12 28.14 -9.15 2.36
CA LYS A 12 29.10 -9.95 1.58
C LYS A 12 28.74 -10.00 0.09
N ALA A 13 27.47 -10.21 -0.24
CA ALA A 13 26.98 -10.21 -1.61
C ALA A 13 27.16 -8.85 -2.31
N ARG A 14 26.96 -7.73 -1.57
CA ARG A 14 27.25 -6.38 -2.10
C ARG A 14 28.74 -6.14 -2.29
N ALA A 15 29.59 -6.64 -1.38
CA ALA A 15 31.04 -6.53 -1.53
C ALA A 15 31.54 -7.31 -2.76
N ALA A 16 31.02 -8.52 -3.00
CA ALA A 16 31.34 -9.32 -4.18
C ALA A 16 30.75 -8.73 -5.48
N ALA A 17 29.57 -8.12 -5.41
CA ALA A 17 28.99 -7.42 -6.55
C ALA A 17 29.79 -6.19 -6.97
N ARG A 18 30.44 -5.51 -6.02
CA ARG A 18 31.38 -4.40 -6.30
C ARG A 18 32.65 -4.85 -7.02
N THR A 19 33.01 -6.13 -6.95
CA THR A 19 34.15 -6.71 -7.67
C THR A 19 33.73 -7.45 -8.95
N GLY A 20 32.50 -7.26 -9.42
CA GLY A 20 32.03 -7.77 -10.73
C GLY A 20 31.19 -9.05 -10.70
N ALA A 21 30.88 -9.61 -9.53
CA ALA A 21 29.98 -10.77 -9.44
C ALA A 21 28.51 -10.35 -9.59
N LYS A 22 27.67 -11.21 -10.20
CA LYS A 22 26.22 -11.00 -10.16
C LYS A 22 25.74 -11.13 -8.72
N TYR A 23 25.10 -10.09 -8.20
CA TYR A 23 24.65 -10.00 -6.81
C TYR A 23 23.81 -11.21 -6.36
N THR A 24 22.94 -11.71 -7.22
CA THR A 24 22.07 -12.88 -6.96
C THR A 24 22.86 -14.19 -6.84
N GLU A 25 23.97 -14.31 -7.56
CA GLU A 25 24.84 -15.48 -7.56
C GLU A 25 25.80 -15.44 -6.36
N ALA A 26 26.30 -14.24 -6.04
CA ALA A 26 27.06 -13.96 -4.82
C ALA A 26 26.22 -14.15 -3.55
N LEU A 27 24.91 -13.88 -3.59
CA LEU A 27 24.01 -14.13 -2.47
C LEU A 27 23.79 -15.63 -2.22
N ARG A 28 23.70 -16.45 -3.28
CA ARG A 28 23.61 -17.92 -3.17
C ARG A 28 24.90 -18.56 -2.68
N SER A 29 26.05 -18.01 -3.06
CA SER A 29 27.37 -18.51 -2.66
C SER A 29 27.86 -17.95 -1.32
N ALA A 30 27.24 -16.88 -0.82
CA ALA A 30 27.42 -16.37 0.54
C ALA A 30 26.55 -17.08 1.59
N SER A 31 25.74 -18.07 1.19
CA SER A 31 25.16 -19.06 2.10
C SER A 31 26.28 -19.87 2.78
N PRO A 32 26.06 -20.39 3.99
CA PRO A 32 27.15 -20.72 4.92
C PRO A 32 28.10 -21.80 4.39
N ASP A 33 29.40 -21.57 4.62
CA ASP A 33 30.43 -22.61 4.56
C ASP A 33 30.24 -23.53 5.78
N PRO A 34 30.08 -24.86 5.60
CA PRO A 34 29.88 -25.79 6.73
C PRO A 34 31.05 -25.81 7.73
N ALA A 35 32.22 -25.25 7.39
CA ALA A 35 33.36 -25.14 8.29
C ALA A 35 33.29 -23.95 9.28
N HIS A 36 32.45 -22.94 9.04
CA HIS A 36 32.29 -21.77 9.90
C HIS A 36 30.84 -21.27 9.93
N PRO A 37 29.97 -21.88 10.75
CA PRO A 37 28.58 -21.47 10.86
C PRO A 37 28.48 -20.01 11.37
N ASP A 38 27.56 -19.23 10.80
CA ASP A 38 27.23 -17.90 11.30
C ASP A 38 26.68 -18.02 12.74
N TRP A 39 26.72 -16.95 13.53
CA TRP A 39 26.22 -16.98 14.92
C TRP A 39 24.74 -17.39 14.96
N ASP A 40 23.98 -16.98 13.94
CA ASP A 40 22.59 -17.37 13.73
C ASP A 40 22.45 -18.88 13.44
N ASP A 41 23.35 -19.49 12.65
CA ASP A 41 23.33 -20.93 12.33
C ASP A 41 23.66 -21.79 13.55
N LEU A 42 24.58 -21.33 14.40
CA LEU A 42 24.92 -22.00 15.66
C LEU A 42 23.75 -21.99 16.63
N VAL A 43 23.06 -20.85 16.76
CA VAL A 43 21.87 -20.71 17.62
C VAL A 43 20.70 -21.52 17.07
N VAL A 44 20.47 -21.49 15.74
CA VAL A 44 19.46 -22.31 15.07
C VAL A 44 19.71 -23.79 15.31
N SER A 45 20.94 -24.26 15.07
CA SER A 45 21.32 -25.67 15.28
C SER A 45 21.20 -26.08 16.75
N ALA A 46 21.57 -25.20 17.68
CA ALA A 46 21.44 -25.44 19.11
C ALA A 46 19.97 -25.55 19.54
N LEU A 47 19.10 -24.63 19.11
CA LEU A 47 17.67 -24.65 19.42
C LEU A 47 16.96 -25.87 18.83
N SER A 48 17.24 -26.21 17.56
CA SER A 48 16.72 -27.43 16.94
C SER A 48 17.14 -28.68 17.72
N GLY A 49 18.41 -28.76 18.14
CA GLY A 49 18.92 -29.87 18.95
C GLY A 49 18.29 -29.96 20.34
N VAL A 50 18.03 -28.83 21.00
CA VAL A 50 17.37 -28.77 22.32
C VAL A 50 15.92 -29.26 22.21
N VAL A 51 15.17 -28.79 21.21
CA VAL A 51 13.77 -29.20 20.99
C VAL A 51 13.67 -30.67 20.62
N ALA A 52 14.53 -31.17 19.73
CA ALA A 52 14.55 -32.57 19.34
C ALA A 52 14.81 -33.50 20.53
N ARG A 53 15.68 -33.10 21.48
CA ARG A 53 16.02 -33.90 22.67
C ARG A 53 15.02 -33.80 23.81
N ARG A 54 14.36 -32.66 24.00
CA ARG A 54 13.56 -32.35 25.20
C ARG A 54 12.07 -32.09 24.94
N GLY A 55 11.64 -32.00 23.69
CA GLY A 55 10.25 -31.74 23.29
C GLY A 55 9.74 -30.32 23.57
N VAL A 56 10.45 -29.51 24.37
CA VAL A 56 10.06 -28.18 24.84
C VAL A 56 11.27 -27.25 24.79
N VAL A 57 11.07 -25.98 24.44
CA VAL A 57 12.12 -24.95 24.48
C VAL A 57 12.25 -24.42 25.92
N PRO A 58 13.44 -24.45 26.56
CA PRO A 58 13.63 -23.81 27.85
C PRO A 58 13.42 -22.30 27.75
N VAL A 59 12.55 -21.75 28.60
CA VAL A 59 12.26 -20.31 28.65
C VAL A 59 12.62 -19.74 30.02
N LYS A 60 13.47 -18.71 30.05
CA LYS A 60 13.82 -17.98 31.26
C LYS A 60 13.27 -16.56 31.20
N VAL A 61 12.44 -16.17 32.16
CA VAL A 61 11.94 -14.79 32.28
C VAL A 61 12.91 -13.97 33.14
N ILE A 62 13.32 -12.82 32.62
CA ILE A 62 14.14 -11.83 33.32
C ILE A 62 13.31 -10.56 33.51
N TRP A 63 13.28 -10.09 34.75
CA TRP A 63 12.64 -8.84 35.12
C TRP A 63 13.65 -7.71 35.00
N ASP A 64 13.41 -6.76 34.11
CA ASP A 64 14.20 -5.54 34.05
C ASP A 64 13.68 -4.53 35.09
N GLU A 65 14.35 -4.48 36.25
CA GLU A 65 13.99 -3.54 37.31
C GLU A 65 14.27 -2.07 36.92
N GLY A 66 15.08 -1.79 35.90
CA GLY A 66 15.38 -0.43 35.43
C GLY A 66 14.21 0.25 34.71
N ALA A 67 13.24 -0.54 34.23
CA ALA A 67 12.01 -0.05 33.58
C ALA A 67 10.87 0.27 34.57
N ARG A 68 11.13 0.24 35.89
CA ARG A 68 10.12 0.36 36.97
C ARG A 68 9.34 1.68 37.02
N HIS A 69 9.71 2.72 36.28
CA HIS A 69 9.18 4.09 36.48
C HIS A 69 8.49 4.68 35.24
N SER A 70 7.67 3.88 34.56
CA SER A 70 6.75 4.36 33.54
C SER A 70 5.39 3.65 33.72
N MET A 71 4.37 4.41 34.15
CA MET A 71 2.96 3.99 34.14
C MET A 71 2.61 3.58 32.69
N VAL A 72 2.00 2.44 32.40
CA VAL A 72 0.65 1.99 32.76
C VAL A 72 0.63 0.45 32.81
N GLN A 73 0.52 -0.14 34.00
CA GLN A 73 -0.17 -1.43 34.08
C GLN A 73 -1.65 -1.12 33.82
N ARG A 74 -2.18 -1.50 32.65
CA ARG A 74 -3.62 -1.79 32.62
C ARG A 74 -3.75 -3.06 33.45
N ASP A 75 -4.50 -3.00 34.54
CA ASP A 75 -4.74 -4.13 35.44
C ASP A 75 -5.71 -5.14 34.79
N ASN A 76 -5.37 -5.59 33.58
CA ASN A 76 -6.18 -6.44 32.71
C ASN A 76 -5.59 -7.85 32.56
N GLY A 77 -4.55 -8.18 33.32
CA GLY A 77 -3.96 -9.51 33.36
C GLY A 77 -3.11 -9.88 32.14
N VAL A 78 -2.53 -8.91 31.41
CA VAL A 78 -1.63 -9.14 30.27
C VAL A 78 -0.22 -8.58 30.52
N ARG A 79 0.81 -9.35 30.18
CA ARG A 79 2.25 -9.04 30.30
C ARG A 79 2.91 -9.05 28.93
N TRP A 80 3.93 -8.20 28.74
CA TRP A 80 4.67 -8.06 27.46
C TRP A 80 6.16 -8.29 27.67
N GLY A 81 6.86 -8.77 26.65
CA GLY A 81 8.30 -9.04 26.74
C GLY A 81 8.99 -9.08 25.39
N VAL A 82 10.32 -9.11 25.43
CA VAL A 82 11.19 -9.32 24.27
C VAL A 82 11.90 -10.66 24.45
N ALA A 83 11.69 -11.57 23.51
CA ALA A 83 12.35 -12.85 23.41
C ALA A 83 13.73 -12.71 22.75
N GLU A 84 14.75 -13.20 23.42
CA GLU A 84 16.13 -13.20 22.96
C GLU A 84 16.66 -14.63 22.90
N PRO A 85 17.42 -14.98 21.86
CA PRO A 85 18.07 -16.28 21.80
C PRO A 85 19.09 -16.44 22.93
N ALA A 86 19.13 -17.65 23.50
CA ALA A 86 20.16 -18.08 24.43
C ALA A 86 20.71 -19.45 24.01
N THR A 87 21.90 -19.80 24.51
CA THR A 87 22.63 -21.02 24.14
C THR A 87 21.84 -22.32 24.38
N ASP A 88 20.87 -22.30 25.30
CA ASP A 88 20.06 -23.44 25.72
C ASP A 88 18.54 -23.20 25.63
N GLY A 89 18.09 -22.13 24.96
CA GLY A 89 16.67 -21.79 24.88
C GLY A 89 16.39 -20.33 24.55
N VAL A 90 15.37 -19.76 25.20
CA VAL A 90 14.93 -18.37 25.00
C VAL A 90 14.92 -17.63 26.34
N VAL A 91 15.43 -16.40 26.34
CA VAL A 91 15.30 -15.46 27.46
C VAL A 91 14.23 -14.44 27.12
N ILE A 92 13.24 -14.26 27.99
CA ILE A 92 12.21 -13.23 27.84
C ILE A 92 12.49 -12.11 28.82
N ARG A 93 12.76 -10.91 28.31
CA ARG A 93 12.84 -9.70 29.12
C ARG A 93 11.46 -9.05 29.18
N GLU A 94 10.81 -9.03 30.33
CA GLU A 94 9.51 -8.37 30.49
C GLU A 94 9.67 -6.86 30.28
N VAL A 95 8.83 -6.25 29.44
CA VAL A 95 8.83 -4.82 29.16
C VAL A 95 7.53 -4.19 29.65
N ARG A 96 7.63 -3.04 30.33
CA ARG A 96 6.49 -2.26 30.84
C ARG A 96 6.54 -0.82 30.32
N GLY A 97 6.50 -0.66 29.00
CA GLY A 97 6.49 0.63 28.29
C GLY A 97 5.87 0.51 26.89
N ASP A 98 5.76 1.64 26.16
CA ASP A 98 5.20 1.65 24.80
C ASP A 98 5.88 0.61 23.91
N VAL A 99 5.06 -0.30 23.38
CA VAL A 99 5.44 -1.48 22.57
C VAL A 99 6.20 -1.10 21.27
N GLY A 100 6.31 0.20 20.96
CA GLY A 100 6.91 0.76 19.74
C GLY A 100 8.45 0.84 19.70
N VAL A 101 9.18 0.39 20.72
CA VAL A 101 10.66 0.57 20.78
C VAL A 101 11.43 -0.59 20.10
N VAL A 102 10.79 -1.73 19.81
CA VAL A 102 11.46 -2.85 19.13
C VAL A 102 11.40 -2.66 17.61
N ALA A 103 12.47 -2.17 17.01
CA ALA A 103 12.56 -2.07 15.56
C ALA A 103 12.33 -3.46 14.90
N LYS A 104 11.54 -3.53 13.82
CA LYS A 104 11.24 -4.76 13.05
C LYS A 104 12.48 -5.54 12.57
N GLY A 105 13.69 -4.99 12.72
CA GLY A 105 14.95 -5.61 12.33
C GLY A 105 15.60 -6.50 13.40
N THR A 106 15.21 -6.43 14.67
CA THR A 106 15.65 -7.42 15.67
C THR A 106 14.86 -8.70 15.46
N ARG A 107 15.51 -9.85 15.27
CA ARG A 107 14.85 -11.14 15.05
C ARG A 107 15.26 -12.15 16.12
N ALA A 108 14.31 -12.98 16.55
CA ALA A 108 14.55 -14.13 17.40
C ALA A 108 14.33 -15.42 16.60
N PRO A 109 15.24 -16.40 16.68
CA PRO A 109 15.02 -17.72 16.10
C PRO A 109 13.98 -18.49 16.92
N VAL A 110 12.98 -19.07 16.24
CA VAL A 110 11.82 -19.73 16.86
C VAL A 110 11.57 -21.08 16.21
N PRO A 111 11.58 -22.17 16.97
CA PRO A 111 11.32 -23.49 16.44
C PRO A 111 9.84 -23.69 16.11
N HIS A 112 9.58 -24.21 14.92
CA HIS A 112 8.30 -24.60 14.36
C HIS A 112 8.31 -26.10 14.11
N ARG A 113 7.30 -26.84 14.58
CA ARG A 113 7.19 -28.27 14.35
C ARG A 113 6.19 -28.52 13.22
N LEU A 114 6.63 -29.24 12.19
CA LEU A 114 5.81 -29.69 11.08
C LEU A 114 4.95 -30.90 11.49
N ASP A 115 3.90 -31.19 10.71
CA ASP A 115 2.98 -32.31 10.95
C ASP A 115 3.67 -33.68 10.91
N ASP A 116 4.78 -33.79 10.18
CA ASP A 116 5.61 -35.00 10.11
C ASP A 116 6.58 -35.14 11.30
N GLY A 117 6.53 -34.20 12.25
CA GLY A 117 7.35 -34.18 13.46
C GLY A 117 8.72 -33.52 13.31
N GLN A 118 9.10 -33.07 12.10
CA GLN A 118 10.32 -32.30 11.87
C GLN A 118 10.24 -30.93 12.54
N VAL A 119 11.40 -30.35 12.88
CA VAL A 119 11.50 -29.03 13.51
C VAL A 119 12.31 -28.11 12.60
N GLU A 120 11.65 -27.07 12.10
CA GLU A 120 12.26 -25.95 11.39
C GLU A 120 12.45 -24.76 12.34
N VAL A 121 13.31 -23.80 12.03
CA VAL A 121 13.51 -22.60 12.85
C VAL A 121 13.27 -21.34 12.01
N ALA A 122 12.35 -20.51 12.49
CA ALA A 122 11.91 -19.27 11.88
C ALA A 122 12.61 -18.04 12.49
N ALA A 123 12.96 -17.05 11.69
CA ALA A 123 13.44 -15.75 12.20
C ALA A 123 12.27 -14.77 12.39
N LEU A 124 11.87 -14.54 13.63
CA LEU A 124 10.62 -13.89 14.00
C LEU A 124 10.83 -12.56 14.73
N TRP A 125 9.86 -11.64 14.73
CA TRP A 125 9.96 -10.42 15.55
C TRP A 125 9.88 -10.79 17.04
N PRO A 126 10.81 -10.34 17.90
CA PRO A 126 11.02 -10.93 19.23
C PRO A 126 9.96 -10.51 20.25
N LEU A 127 8.98 -9.69 19.87
CA LEU A 127 7.97 -9.24 20.79
C LEU A 127 7.04 -10.40 21.17
N VAL A 128 6.87 -10.61 22.47
CA VAL A 128 6.03 -11.64 23.07
C VAL A 128 5.05 -11.07 24.09
N TRP A 129 3.94 -11.78 24.32
CA TRP A 129 2.95 -11.44 25.33
C TRP A 129 2.49 -12.69 26.10
N CYS A 130 1.92 -12.50 27.28
CA CYS A 130 1.35 -13.56 28.12
C CYS A 130 0.13 -13.02 28.88
N SER A 131 -1.00 -13.75 28.87
CA SER A 131 -2.18 -13.39 29.69
C SER A 131 -2.34 -14.31 30.89
N ASN A 132 -3.13 -13.87 31.87
CA ASN A 132 -3.52 -14.69 33.01
C ASN A 132 -4.42 -15.87 32.60
N ALA A 133 -5.22 -15.72 31.54
CA ALA A 133 -6.09 -16.79 31.03
C ALA A 133 -5.27 -17.91 30.35
N GLN A 134 -4.14 -17.56 29.75
CA GLN A 134 -3.23 -18.49 29.06
C GLN A 134 -1.79 -18.18 29.50
N PRO A 135 -1.31 -18.78 30.60
CA PRO A 135 -0.09 -18.37 31.30
C PRO A 135 1.20 -18.88 30.62
N PHE A 136 1.25 -18.80 29.29
CA PHE A 136 2.43 -19.08 28.48
C PHE A 136 2.72 -17.90 27.55
N TRP A 137 4.00 -17.70 27.24
CA TRP A 137 4.43 -16.60 26.38
C TRP A 137 4.18 -16.94 24.91
N ARG A 138 3.77 -15.92 24.15
CA ARG A 138 3.44 -16.03 22.74
C ARG A 138 4.07 -14.91 21.94
N TYR A 139 4.62 -15.23 20.78
CA TYR A 139 5.05 -14.23 19.82
C TYR A 139 3.85 -13.43 19.31
N VAL A 140 3.97 -12.10 19.33
CA VAL A 140 2.86 -11.18 19.02
C VAL A 140 2.40 -11.31 17.58
N HIS A 141 3.33 -11.52 16.66
CA HIS A 141 3.07 -11.45 15.23
C HIS A 141 2.49 -12.75 14.65
N ASN A 142 2.69 -13.92 15.26
CA ASN A 142 2.14 -15.19 14.76
C ASN A 142 1.38 -15.99 15.83
N GLY A 143 1.33 -15.48 17.07
CA GLY A 143 0.67 -16.12 18.20
C GLY A 143 1.43 -17.31 18.77
N TRP A 144 2.50 -17.81 18.14
CA TRP A 144 3.17 -19.06 18.51
C TRP A 144 3.66 -19.04 19.95
N SER A 145 3.43 -20.14 20.66
CA SER A 145 3.96 -20.31 22.01
C SER A 145 5.49 -20.38 21.96
N VAL A 146 6.15 -19.69 22.89
CA VAL A 146 7.61 -19.67 22.99
C VAL A 146 8.14 -21.01 23.49
N ASP A 147 7.44 -21.64 24.43
CA ASP A 147 7.81 -22.90 25.08
C ASP A 147 7.24 -24.14 24.38
N ARG A 148 6.12 -24.01 23.64
CA ARG A 148 5.47 -25.11 22.93
C ARG A 148 5.63 -24.95 21.41
N PRO A 149 6.50 -25.72 20.76
CA PRO A 149 6.68 -25.63 19.32
C PRO A 149 5.40 -26.04 18.56
N GLY A 150 5.02 -25.24 17.56
CA GLY A 150 4.29 -25.71 16.37
C GLY A 150 2.75 -25.64 16.32
N ALA A 151 2.04 -25.12 17.31
CA ALA A 151 0.60 -24.84 17.12
C ALA A 151 0.43 -23.36 16.80
N LEU A 152 -0.28 -23.01 15.71
CA LEU A 152 -0.83 -21.67 15.46
C LEU A 152 -1.89 -21.37 16.52
N PRO A 153 -1.60 -20.58 17.57
CA PRO A 153 -2.60 -20.20 18.54
C PRO A 153 -3.31 -18.95 18.00
N ALA A 154 -4.52 -18.73 18.49
CA ALA A 154 -5.17 -17.43 18.45
C ALA A 154 -4.17 -16.31 18.83
N ALA A 155 -3.74 -15.53 17.86
CA ALA A 155 -3.00 -14.31 18.13
C ALA A 155 -3.99 -13.22 18.59
N LEU A 156 -3.49 -12.24 19.34
CA LEU A 156 -4.26 -11.08 19.80
C LEU A 156 -3.53 -9.81 19.42
N ASP A 157 -3.99 -9.14 18.36
CA ASP A 157 -4.02 -7.67 18.18
C ASP A 157 -4.73 -7.39 16.84
N PRO A 158 -5.76 -6.54 16.77
CA PRO A 158 -5.79 -5.12 17.13
C PRO A 158 -6.88 -4.75 18.14
N VAL A 159 -6.92 -3.46 18.47
CA VAL A 159 -8.06 -2.78 19.09
C VAL A 159 -9.10 -2.47 18.01
N CYS A 160 -10.39 -2.69 18.30
CA CYS A 160 -11.49 -2.31 17.43
C CYS A 160 -11.37 -0.86 16.94
N PRO A 161 -11.41 -0.55 15.63
CA PRO A 161 -11.20 0.80 15.10
C PRO A 161 -12.47 1.65 15.14
N SER A 162 -13.65 1.02 15.20
CA SER A 162 -14.95 1.69 15.18
C SER A 162 -16.00 0.87 15.92
N PRO A 163 -16.93 1.50 16.66
CA PRO A 163 -18.07 0.80 17.25
C PRO A 163 -19.02 0.21 16.21
N GLU A 164 -18.95 0.65 14.96
CA GLU A 164 -19.80 0.16 13.85
C GLU A 164 -19.27 -1.11 13.20
N LEU A 165 -17.99 -1.45 13.45
CA LEU A 165 -17.31 -2.59 12.82
C LEU A 165 -16.80 -3.58 13.87
N PRO A 166 -17.69 -4.31 14.59
CA PRO A 166 -17.30 -5.18 15.68
C PRO A 166 -16.57 -6.46 15.23
N TYR A 167 -16.63 -6.83 13.96
CA TYR A 167 -16.06 -8.09 13.47
C TYR A 167 -14.79 -7.85 12.71
N GLU A 168 -13.71 -8.46 13.19
CA GLU A 168 -12.41 -8.40 12.58
C GLU A 168 -12.13 -9.68 11.80
N VAL A 169 -11.65 -9.55 10.57
CA VAL A 169 -11.15 -10.66 9.76
C VAL A 169 -9.62 -10.62 9.74
N ARG A 170 -9.01 -11.67 10.28
CA ARG A 170 -7.55 -11.86 10.30
C ARG A 170 -7.15 -12.99 9.38
N THR A 171 -5.97 -12.88 8.79
CA THR A 171 -5.35 -13.98 8.05
C THR A 171 -3.94 -14.24 8.55
N TYR A 172 -3.60 -15.50 8.70
CA TYR A 172 -2.22 -15.94 8.85
C TYR A 172 -1.60 -16.10 7.46
N TYR A 173 -0.67 -15.21 7.12
CA TYR A 173 0.00 -15.19 5.82
C TYR A 173 1.41 -15.73 5.95
N VAL A 174 1.77 -16.65 5.05
CA VAL A 174 3.12 -17.19 4.90
C VAL A 174 3.71 -16.73 3.55
N PRO A 175 4.84 -16.00 3.52
CA PRO A 175 5.49 -15.60 2.27
C PRO A 175 5.95 -16.79 1.42
N ASP A 176 6.18 -16.59 0.12
CA ASP A 176 6.70 -17.64 -0.78
C ASP A 176 8.17 -17.97 -0.43
N GLY A 177 8.39 -18.93 0.48
CA GLY A 177 9.70 -19.34 0.98
C GLY A 177 9.62 -20.09 2.31
N ILE A 178 10.67 -20.85 2.64
CA ILE A 178 10.79 -21.45 3.98
C ILE A 178 10.75 -20.31 5.00
N VAL A 179 9.89 -20.51 5.99
CA VAL A 179 9.70 -19.79 7.26
C VAL A 179 10.85 -18.83 7.62
N GLY A 180 10.88 -17.63 7.03
CA GLY A 180 11.95 -16.69 7.36
C GLY A 180 12.04 -15.44 6.51
N GLU A 181 12.21 -15.56 5.19
CA GLU A 181 12.44 -14.38 4.34
C GLU A 181 11.96 -14.66 2.92
N ASP A 182 10.94 -13.94 2.46
CA ASP A 182 10.90 -13.61 1.03
C ASP A 182 12.05 -12.64 0.70
N HIS A 183 12.29 -12.36 -0.57
CA HIS A 183 13.31 -11.40 -1.03
C HIS A 183 13.13 -9.96 -0.49
N THR A 184 12.06 -9.70 0.28
CA THR A 184 11.76 -8.45 0.96
C THR A 184 11.96 -8.52 2.49
N GLY A 185 12.30 -9.69 3.04
CA GLY A 185 12.48 -9.94 4.47
C GLY A 185 11.17 -10.17 5.23
N GLY A 186 10.11 -10.58 4.54
CA GLY A 186 8.81 -10.95 5.12
C GLY A 186 8.88 -12.26 5.90
N ALA A 187 8.19 -12.33 7.03
CA ALA A 187 8.06 -13.52 7.87
C ALA A 187 6.58 -13.89 8.03
N PRO A 188 6.26 -15.16 8.36
CA PRO A 188 4.89 -15.57 8.64
C PRO A 188 4.27 -14.76 9.78
N SER A 189 3.09 -14.20 9.53
CA SER A 189 2.41 -13.39 10.54
C SER A 189 0.91 -13.30 10.30
N TRP A 190 0.20 -13.00 11.38
CA TRP A 190 -1.18 -12.56 11.36
C TRP A 190 -1.26 -11.13 10.85
N TRP A 191 -2.28 -10.89 10.02
CA TRP A 191 -2.65 -9.57 9.54
C TRP A 191 -4.15 -9.42 9.66
N THR A 192 -4.59 -8.31 10.25
CA THR A 192 -5.96 -7.85 10.05
C THR A 192 -6.12 -7.47 8.58
N ARG A 193 -7.04 -8.13 7.89
CA ARG A 193 -7.36 -7.82 6.49
C ARG A 193 -8.46 -6.80 6.41
N ALA A 194 -9.51 -6.99 7.19
CA ALA A 194 -10.68 -6.14 7.11
C ALA A 194 -11.50 -6.15 8.40
N TRP A 195 -12.42 -5.19 8.46
CA TRP A 195 -13.40 -5.02 9.50
C TRP A 195 -14.80 -5.00 8.89
N CYS A 196 -15.74 -5.72 9.50
CA CYS A 196 -17.10 -5.91 9.01
C CYS A 196 -18.13 -5.49 10.05
N ASP A 197 -19.29 -5.03 9.57
CA ASP A 197 -20.45 -4.65 10.39
C ASP A 197 -21.22 -5.86 10.96
N SER A 198 -21.04 -7.04 10.35
CA SER A 198 -21.83 -8.24 10.61
C SER A 198 -20.97 -9.50 10.54
N LEU A 199 -21.39 -10.52 11.29
CA LEU A 199 -20.69 -11.80 11.37
C LEU A 199 -20.70 -12.52 10.02
N ASP A 200 -21.84 -12.53 9.32
CA ASP A 200 -21.99 -13.24 8.05
C ASP A 200 -21.03 -12.73 6.97
N LYS A 201 -20.86 -11.40 6.86
CA LYS A 201 -19.88 -10.79 5.94
C LYS A 201 -18.45 -11.13 6.34
N ALA A 202 -18.15 -11.12 7.64
CA ALA A 202 -16.82 -11.47 8.15
C ALA A 202 -16.47 -12.94 7.88
N VAL A 203 -17.41 -13.85 8.09
CA VAL A 203 -17.27 -15.29 7.80
C VAL A 203 -17.09 -15.52 6.30
N LEU A 204 -17.95 -14.91 5.47
CA LEU A 204 -17.83 -14.98 4.01
C LEU A 204 -16.44 -14.54 3.53
N LEU A 205 -15.94 -13.41 4.06
CA LEU A 205 -14.63 -12.89 3.70
C LEU A 205 -13.50 -13.81 4.20
N ALA A 206 -13.57 -14.29 5.45
CA ALA A 206 -12.57 -15.21 6.02
C ALA A 206 -12.46 -16.50 5.19
N ASP A 207 -13.59 -17.14 4.89
CA ASP A 207 -13.64 -18.36 4.07
C ASP A 207 -13.09 -18.12 2.67
N THR A 208 -13.43 -16.98 2.09
CA THR A 208 -12.96 -16.61 0.76
C THR A 208 -11.44 -16.41 0.71
N LEU A 209 -10.86 -15.78 1.74
CA LEU A 209 -9.42 -15.48 1.78
C LEU A 209 -8.55 -16.74 1.75
N VAL A 210 -9.05 -17.87 2.25
CA VAL A 210 -8.32 -19.15 2.27
C VAL A 210 -8.81 -20.17 1.24
N ALA A 211 -9.92 -19.92 0.55
CA ALA A 211 -10.52 -20.87 -0.39
C ALA A 211 -9.74 -21.00 -1.71
N HIS A 212 -8.99 -19.97 -2.13
CA HIS A 212 -8.29 -19.93 -3.42
C HIS A 212 -6.86 -19.39 -3.29
N ARG A 213 -6.04 -19.62 -4.32
CA ARG A 213 -4.72 -18.98 -4.49
C ARG A 213 -4.76 -17.91 -5.57
N LEU A 214 -4.04 -16.81 -5.40
CA LEU A 214 -3.92 -15.77 -6.43
C LEU A 214 -3.04 -16.21 -7.63
N SER A 215 -2.13 -17.15 -7.41
CA SER A 215 -1.21 -17.66 -8.42
C SER A 215 -0.88 -19.13 -8.21
N THR A 216 -0.44 -19.80 -9.28
CA THR A 216 0.15 -21.14 -9.22
C THR A 216 1.43 -21.09 -8.40
N PRO A 217 1.69 -22.07 -7.51
CA PRO A 217 2.93 -22.10 -6.75
C PRO A 217 4.14 -22.23 -7.69
N SER A 218 5.20 -21.50 -7.38
CA SER A 218 6.49 -21.57 -8.06
C SER A 218 7.25 -22.88 -7.75
N ARG A 219 6.82 -23.64 -6.73
CA ARG A 219 7.39 -24.93 -6.30
C ARG A 219 6.33 -26.04 -6.26
N PRO A 220 6.66 -27.29 -6.66
CA PRO A 220 5.78 -28.43 -6.51
C PRO A 220 5.93 -29.12 -5.14
N ALA A 221 4.78 -29.54 -4.58
CA ALA A 221 4.50 -30.21 -3.29
C ALA A 221 4.62 -29.34 -2.02
N GLY A 222 3.49 -29.12 -1.31
CA GLY A 222 3.44 -28.51 0.03
C GLY A 222 2.24 -27.59 0.29
N GLY A 223 1.98 -26.59 -0.57
CA GLY A 223 0.80 -25.73 -0.40
C GLY A 223 0.83 -24.71 0.77
N ASP A 224 2.00 -24.55 1.41
CA ASP A 224 2.21 -23.82 2.68
C ASP A 224 2.58 -22.33 2.52
N CYS A 225 2.15 -21.66 1.46
CA CYS A 225 2.35 -20.22 1.29
C CYS A 225 1.05 -19.49 0.91
N GLY A 226 1.04 -18.17 1.10
CA GLY A 226 -0.15 -17.32 1.02
C GLY A 226 -0.93 -17.26 2.34
N ASP A 227 -2.20 -16.89 2.26
CA ASP A 227 -3.11 -16.96 3.41
C ASP A 227 -3.43 -18.44 3.70
N LEU A 228 -3.02 -18.92 4.88
CA LEU A 228 -3.15 -20.33 5.30
C LEU A 228 -4.26 -20.55 6.33
N ARG A 229 -4.62 -19.52 7.08
CA ARG A 229 -5.73 -19.53 8.02
C ARG A 229 -6.40 -18.18 8.00
N ALA A 230 -7.71 -18.15 8.12
CA ALA A 230 -8.44 -16.95 8.46
C ALA A 230 -9.25 -17.16 9.74
N GLU A 231 -9.35 -16.10 10.54
CA GLU A 231 -10.10 -16.09 11.79
C GLU A 231 -11.00 -14.85 11.83
N VAL A 232 -12.17 -15.00 12.44
CA VAL A 232 -13.07 -13.90 12.77
C VAL A 232 -13.10 -13.70 14.27
N TRP A 233 -12.88 -12.45 14.67
CA TRP A 233 -12.85 -12.02 16.06
C TRP A 233 -13.93 -10.97 16.28
N LYS A 234 -14.77 -11.17 17.28
CA LYS A 234 -15.77 -10.20 17.72
C LYS A 234 -15.20 -9.34 18.84
N HIS A 235 -15.17 -8.04 18.60
CA HIS A 235 -14.69 -7.05 19.56
C HIS A 235 -15.85 -6.46 20.36
N SER A 236 -15.57 -6.09 21.62
CA SER A 236 -16.46 -5.23 22.38
C SER A 236 -16.33 -3.80 21.83
N THR A 237 -17.46 -3.20 21.47
CA THR A 237 -17.52 -1.83 20.94
C THR A 237 -17.80 -0.78 22.01
N ILE A 238 -18.08 -1.22 23.24
CA ILE A 238 -18.43 -0.38 24.39
C ILE A 238 -17.30 -0.36 25.43
N ASP A 239 -16.58 -1.49 25.57
CA ASP A 239 -15.43 -1.63 26.46
C ASP A 239 -14.23 -2.18 25.69
N LEU A 240 -13.36 -1.28 25.24
CA LEU A 240 -12.11 -1.61 24.55
C LEU A 240 -11.10 -2.36 25.44
N GLY A 241 -11.36 -2.49 26.75
CA GLY A 241 -10.59 -3.32 27.67
C GLY A 241 -10.98 -4.80 27.65
N THR A 242 -12.15 -5.14 27.11
CA THR A 242 -12.60 -6.52 26.96
C THR A 242 -11.86 -7.21 25.82
N LEU A 243 -11.32 -8.40 26.08
CA LEU A 243 -10.64 -9.18 25.05
C LEU A 243 -11.62 -9.62 23.95
N PRO A 244 -11.21 -9.56 22.66
CA PRO A 244 -11.99 -10.06 21.55
C PRO A 244 -12.34 -11.55 21.72
N ALA A 245 -13.56 -11.91 21.34
CA ALA A 245 -14.01 -13.30 21.30
C ALA A 245 -13.78 -13.89 19.92
N HIS A 246 -13.10 -15.03 19.86
CA HIS A 246 -12.97 -15.80 18.62
C HIS A 246 -14.32 -16.42 18.27
N VAL A 247 -14.82 -16.18 17.06
CA VAL A 247 -16.16 -16.61 16.63
C VAL A 247 -16.17 -17.48 15.37
N HIS A 248 -15.09 -17.49 14.58
CA HIS A 248 -14.95 -18.34 13.40
C HIS A 248 -13.49 -18.59 13.05
N GLN A 249 -13.17 -19.80 12.58
CA GLN A 249 -11.85 -20.14 12.04
C GLN A 249 -12.04 -21.00 10.80
N THR A 250 -11.19 -20.76 9.81
CA THR A 250 -11.12 -21.54 8.58
C THR A 250 -9.67 -21.70 8.15
N ASP A 251 -9.32 -22.93 7.78
CA ASP A 251 -7.97 -23.31 7.38
C ASP A 251 -7.93 -23.54 5.86
N ALA A 252 -6.86 -23.07 5.23
CA ALA A 252 -6.65 -23.25 3.81
C ALA A 252 -6.41 -24.73 3.49
N HIS A 253 -7.15 -25.27 2.51
CA HIS A 253 -6.84 -26.61 2.00
C HIS A 253 -5.47 -26.61 1.30
N PRO A 254 -4.61 -27.63 1.51
CA PRO A 254 -3.30 -27.72 0.85
C PRO A 254 -3.40 -27.81 -0.68
N ASP A 255 -4.52 -28.30 -1.20
CA ASP A 255 -4.82 -28.37 -2.63
C ASP A 255 -5.81 -27.30 -3.12
N ARG A 256 -5.98 -26.20 -2.38
CA ARG A 256 -6.93 -25.15 -2.78
C ARG A 256 -6.64 -24.63 -4.21
N PRO A 257 -7.67 -24.46 -5.05
CA PRO A 257 -7.49 -24.11 -6.46
C PRO A 257 -6.94 -22.69 -6.63
N VAL A 258 -6.31 -22.45 -7.78
CA VAL A 258 -6.01 -21.07 -8.21
C VAL A 258 -7.33 -20.39 -8.56
N VAL A 259 -7.45 -19.12 -8.20
CA VAL A 259 -8.60 -18.29 -8.53
C VAL A 259 -8.79 -18.25 -10.06
N PRO A 260 -10.00 -18.53 -10.57
CA PRO A 260 -10.28 -18.37 -12.00
C PRO A 260 -10.10 -16.90 -12.38
N ARG A 261 -9.46 -16.65 -13.52
CA ARG A 261 -9.26 -15.30 -14.06
C ARG A 261 -10.19 -15.07 -15.23
N VAL A 262 -10.86 -13.92 -15.24
CA VAL A 262 -11.52 -13.43 -16.44
C VAL A 262 -10.44 -13.17 -17.49
N PRO A 263 -10.58 -13.65 -18.74
CA PRO A 263 -9.70 -13.21 -19.82
C PRO A 263 -9.77 -11.69 -19.96
N PHE A 264 -8.63 -11.03 -20.13
CA PHE A 264 -8.51 -9.56 -20.07
C PHE A 264 -9.40 -8.80 -21.08
N ASP A 265 -9.91 -9.47 -22.12
CA ASP A 265 -10.81 -8.92 -23.13
C ASP A 265 -12.30 -9.22 -22.90
N THR A 266 -12.64 -9.91 -21.80
CA THR A 266 -14.03 -10.33 -21.56
C THR A 266 -14.79 -9.20 -20.89
N TRP A 267 -15.68 -8.56 -21.66
CA TRP A 267 -16.69 -7.68 -21.10
C TRP A 267 -17.83 -8.50 -20.51
N LEU A 268 -18.09 -8.38 -19.21
CA LEU A 268 -19.34 -8.86 -18.64
C LEU A 268 -20.41 -7.76 -18.86
N PRO A 269 -21.48 -8.00 -19.64
CA PRO A 269 -22.51 -6.98 -19.83
C PRO A 269 -23.38 -6.83 -18.58
N GLY A 270 -24.08 -5.69 -18.47
CA GLY A 270 -25.12 -5.51 -17.45
C GLY A 270 -24.63 -5.08 -16.07
N ARG A 271 -23.45 -4.46 -15.96
CA ARG A 271 -23.00 -3.84 -14.71
C ARG A 271 -23.98 -2.75 -14.26
N PRO A 272 -24.51 -2.83 -13.03
CA PRO A 272 -25.34 -1.78 -12.46
C PRO A 272 -24.58 -0.46 -12.30
N ALA A 273 -25.32 0.66 -12.34
CA ALA A 273 -24.75 1.97 -12.05
C ALA A 273 -24.25 2.02 -10.60
N SER A 274 -23.11 2.69 -10.39
CA SER A 274 -22.56 2.96 -9.07
C SER A 274 -23.53 3.86 -8.29
N THR A 275 -23.67 3.61 -6.99
CA THR A 275 -24.41 4.51 -6.07
C THR A 275 -23.46 5.49 -5.39
N GLU A 276 -24.01 6.46 -4.67
CA GLU A 276 -23.23 7.35 -3.80
C GLU A 276 -22.30 6.57 -2.86
N PRO A 277 -21.11 7.12 -2.52
CA PRO A 277 -20.17 6.45 -1.63
C PRO A 277 -20.77 6.15 -0.26
N THR A 278 -20.44 4.99 0.30
CA THR A 278 -20.77 4.66 1.70
C THR A 278 -20.07 5.65 2.63
N PRO A 279 -20.77 6.29 3.59
CA PRO A 279 -20.14 7.13 4.60
C PRO A 279 -19.05 6.37 5.38
N GLU A 280 -18.01 7.06 5.83
CA GLU A 280 -17.02 6.44 6.71
C GLU A 280 -17.64 6.11 8.08
N PRO A 281 -17.27 4.96 8.68
CA PRO A 281 -17.61 4.63 10.06
C PRO A 281 -17.06 5.67 11.02
N ALA A 282 -17.73 5.85 12.16
CA ALA A 282 -17.18 6.64 13.24
C ALA A 282 -15.91 5.96 13.81
N TRP A 283 -14.73 6.52 13.54
CA TRP A 283 -13.48 6.00 14.08
C TRP A 283 -13.29 6.40 15.56
N PHE A 284 -12.66 5.55 16.36
CA PHE A 284 -12.27 5.94 17.72
C PHE A 284 -11.25 7.09 17.68
N LYS A 285 -11.36 8.00 18.66
CA LYS A 285 -10.48 9.16 18.78
C LYS A 285 -9.02 8.71 18.95
N GLY A 286 -8.15 9.13 18.04
CA GLY A 286 -6.72 8.84 18.08
C GLY A 286 -6.29 7.62 17.27
N GLU A 287 -7.21 6.96 16.55
CA GLU A 287 -6.85 5.96 15.53
C GLU A 287 -5.95 6.62 14.47
N LYS A 288 -4.76 6.06 14.26
CA LYS A 288 -3.74 6.64 13.36
C LYS A 288 -3.85 6.09 11.95
N HIS A 289 -4.40 4.89 11.80
CA HIS A 289 -4.46 4.17 10.54
C HIS A 289 -5.82 3.49 10.34
N PRO A 290 -6.93 4.26 10.30
CA PRO A 290 -8.24 3.67 10.07
C PRO A 290 -8.30 2.97 8.71
N PRO A 291 -9.08 1.88 8.58
CA PRO A 291 -9.29 1.23 7.29
C PRO A 291 -10.17 2.14 6.42
N THR A 292 -9.58 2.96 5.55
CA THR A 292 -10.29 3.99 4.76
C THR A 292 -10.83 3.49 3.41
N TYR A 293 -10.47 2.28 3.02
CA TYR A 293 -10.92 1.65 1.77
C TYR A 293 -12.00 0.63 2.07
N ASP A 294 -13.13 0.68 1.36
CA ASP A 294 -14.16 -0.37 1.46
C ASP A 294 -14.34 -1.09 0.12
N LEU A 295 -14.70 -2.37 0.22
CA LEU A 295 -15.15 -3.16 -0.90
C LEU A 295 -16.67 -3.19 -0.88
N ARG A 296 -17.29 -2.67 -1.93
CA ARG A 296 -18.73 -2.77 -2.16
C ARG A 296 -19.01 -3.86 -3.15
N VAL A 297 -19.98 -4.70 -2.86
CA VAL A 297 -20.37 -5.84 -3.69
C VAL A 297 -21.82 -5.67 -4.14
N TRP A 298 -22.15 -6.19 -5.30
CA TRP A 298 -23.50 -6.14 -5.83
C TRP A 298 -24.14 -7.52 -5.88
N SER A 299 -25.37 -7.61 -5.38
CA SER A 299 -26.26 -8.75 -5.56
C SER A 299 -27.58 -8.33 -6.21
N GLU A 300 -28.23 -9.23 -6.94
CA GLU A 300 -29.57 -8.96 -7.52
C GLU A 300 -30.62 -8.67 -6.45
N ARG A 301 -30.45 -9.26 -5.26
CA ARG A 301 -31.42 -9.18 -4.16
C ARG A 301 -31.33 -7.86 -3.41
N ASP A 302 -30.11 -7.45 -3.05
CA ASP A 302 -29.87 -6.38 -2.07
C ASP A 302 -29.23 -5.14 -2.71
N GLY A 303 -28.83 -5.21 -3.98
CA GLY A 303 -28.15 -4.13 -4.68
C GLY A 303 -26.71 -3.96 -4.21
N TRP A 304 -26.22 -2.72 -4.20
CA TRP A 304 -24.87 -2.38 -3.74
C TRP A 304 -24.80 -2.32 -2.22
N GLU A 305 -24.00 -3.19 -1.61
CA GLU A 305 -23.72 -3.18 -0.17
C GLU A 305 -22.21 -3.09 0.11
N THR A 306 -21.83 -2.49 1.24
CA THR A 306 -20.45 -2.57 1.72
C THR A 306 -20.21 -3.92 2.37
N LEU A 307 -19.24 -4.67 1.85
CA LEU A 307 -18.84 -5.97 2.40
C LEU A 307 -17.93 -5.78 3.63
N ALA A 308 -16.86 -4.99 3.48
CA ALA A 308 -15.88 -4.78 4.54
C ALA A 308 -15.00 -3.55 4.29
N TRP A 309 -14.40 -3.03 5.37
CA TRP A 309 -13.40 -1.97 5.36
C TRP A 309 -12.00 -2.56 5.54
N PHE A 310 -11.09 -2.27 4.62
CA PHE A 310 -9.79 -2.93 4.49
C PHE A 310 -8.64 -2.16 5.12
N VAL A 311 -7.83 -2.88 5.88
CA VAL A 311 -6.57 -2.39 6.44
C VAL A 311 -5.47 -2.52 5.38
N GLY A 312 -4.58 -1.53 5.28
CA GLY A 312 -3.45 -1.56 4.35
C GLY A 312 -3.75 -0.98 2.95
N GLY A 313 -4.93 -0.42 2.73
CA GLY A 313 -5.23 0.44 1.58
C GLY A 313 -6.05 -0.22 0.46
N ARG A 314 -5.89 0.30 -0.77
CA ARG A 314 -6.59 -0.15 -1.99
C ARG A 314 -6.33 -1.61 -2.34
N SER A 315 -5.07 -2.06 -2.27
CA SER A 315 -4.67 -3.37 -2.78
C SER A 315 -5.31 -4.56 -2.04
N PRO A 316 -5.40 -4.56 -0.69
CA PRO A 316 -6.14 -5.60 0.04
C PRO A 316 -7.61 -5.76 -0.39
N ALA A 317 -8.32 -4.65 -0.68
CA ALA A 317 -9.70 -4.72 -1.15
C ALA A 317 -9.80 -5.36 -2.54
N GLY A 318 -8.89 -5.01 -3.46
CA GLY A 318 -8.83 -5.64 -4.79
C GLY A 318 -8.45 -7.13 -4.75
N ILE A 319 -7.55 -7.52 -3.84
CA ILE A 319 -7.23 -8.93 -3.59
C ILE A 319 -8.47 -9.68 -3.09
N ALA A 320 -9.23 -9.11 -2.15
CA ALA A 320 -10.46 -9.73 -1.66
C ALA A 320 -11.51 -9.86 -2.78
N ALA A 321 -11.70 -8.84 -3.62
CA ALA A 321 -12.60 -8.91 -4.77
C ALA A 321 -12.21 -10.04 -5.74
N THR A 322 -10.90 -10.19 -5.98
CA THR A 322 -10.37 -11.30 -6.80
C THR A 322 -10.68 -12.65 -6.16
N LEU A 323 -10.36 -12.83 -4.87
CA LEU A 323 -10.59 -14.10 -4.17
C LEU A 323 -12.08 -14.44 -4.02
N LEU A 324 -12.94 -13.43 -3.93
CA LEU A 324 -14.40 -13.57 -4.03
C LEU A 324 -14.85 -14.02 -5.42
N ARG A 325 -13.94 -14.13 -6.40
CA ARG A 325 -14.25 -14.53 -7.78
C ARG A 325 -15.32 -13.64 -8.39
N VAL A 326 -15.25 -12.34 -8.12
CA VAL A 326 -16.21 -11.37 -8.68
C VAL A 326 -16.18 -11.46 -10.20
N GLY A 327 -17.35 -11.72 -10.80
CA GLY A 327 -17.49 -11.92 -12.25
C GLY A 327 -16.97 -13.27 -12.80
N THR A 328 -16.43 -14.16 -11.97
CA THR A 328 -15.89 -15.49 -12.37
C THR A 328 -16.59 -16.67 -11.69
N GLY A 329 -17.89 -16.52 -11.41
CA GLY A 329 -18.69 -17.55 -10.74
C GLY A 329 -18.58 -17.53 -9.21
N GLY A 330 -18.10 -16.44 -8.63
CA GLY A 330 -18.21 -16.13 -7.22
C GLY A 330 -19.63 -15.70 -6.79
N PRO A 331 -19.84 -15.44 -5.48
CA PRO A 331 -21.13 -15.00 -4.94
C PRO A 331 -21.61 -13.64 -5.48
N TYR A 332 -20.70 -12.82 -6.02
CA TYR A 332 -21.03 -11.49 -6.53
C TYR A 332 -20.61 -11.35 -7.99
N ALA A 333 -21.49 -10.78 -8.81
CA ALA A 333 -21.18 -10.49 -10.21
C ALA A 333 -20.30 -9.25 -10.36
N TRP A 334 -20.48 -8.27 -9.46
CA TRP A 334 -19.83 -6.97 -9.52
C TRP A 334 -19.35 -6.51 -8.15
N ALA A 335 -18.24 -5.78 -8.12
CA ALA A 335 -17.77 -5.09 -6.93
C ALA A 335 -17.08 -3.75 -7.29
N GLU A 336 -16.92 -2.88 -6.31
CA GLU A 336 -16.26 -1.58 -6.41
C GLU A 336 -15.36 -1.39 -5.19
N THR A 337 -14.12 -0.97 -5.40
CA THR A 337 -13.29 -0.48 -4.30
C THR A 337 -13.46 1.02 -4.22
N TRP A 338 -13.91 1.50 -3.07
CA TRP A 338 -13.98 2.92 -2.77
C TRP A 338 -12.92 3.28 -1.74
N GLY A 339 -12.36 4.46 -1.87
CA GLY A 339 -11.30 4.94 -0.99
C GLY A 339 -11.41 6.44 -0.74
N PRO A 340 -10.54 6.98 0.12
CA PRO A 340 -10.45 8.40 0.33
C PRO A 340 -10.14 9.07 -1.01
N ARG A 341 -10.92 10.07 -1.37
CA ARG A 341 -10.56 10.98 -2.44
C ARG A 341 -9.32 11.71 -1.96
N TYR A 342 -8.17 11.47 -2.57
CA TYR A 342 -7.00 12.26 -2.27
C TYR A 342 -7.34 13.72 -2.59
N PRO A 343 -7.22 14.65 -1.61
CA PRO A 343 -7.32 16.05 -1.93
C PRO A 343 -6.29 16.31 -3.00
N ASP A 344 -6.70 16.95 -4.09
CA ASP A 344 -5.74 17.45 -5.06
C ASP A 344 -4.73 18.28 -4.27
N ALA A 345 -3.48 17.82 -4.23
CA ALA A 345 -2.41 18.44 -3.45
C ALA A 345 -2.23 19.92 -3.82
N TRP A 346 -2.72 20.32 -5.00
CA TRP A 346 -2.69 21.68 -5.51
C TRP A 346 -3.95 22.50 -5.18
N ARG A 347 -5.06 21.87 -4.77
CA ARG A 347 -6.31 22.56 -4.42
C ARG A 347 -6.29 23.15 -3.02
N GLU A 348 -5.57 22.56 -2.06
CA GLU A 348 -5.73 22.83 -0.61
C GLU A 348 -7.21 22.88 -0.18
N ASP A 349 -8.08 22.31 -1.00
CA ASP A 349 -9.48 22.15 -0.73
C ASP A 349 -9.60 20.84 0.02
N PHE A 350 -9.20 20.91 1.28
CA PHE A 350 -9.42 19.85 2.25
C PHE A 350 -10.93 19.61 2.45
N THR A 351 -11.82 20.49 1.95
CA THR A 351 -13.27 20.26 1.96
C THR A 351 -13.75 19.36 0.81
N GLN A 352 -12.89 18.99 -0.16
CA GLN A 352 -13.13 17.81 -1.03
C GLN A 352 -12.83 16.49 -0.32
N GLU A 353 -12.77 16.52 1.01
CA GLU A 353 -13.13 15.39 1.87
C GLU A 353 -14.32 14.65 1.26
N GLY A 354 -14.08 13.39 0.93
CA GLY A 354 -15.03 12.61 0.17
C GLY A 354 -14.41 11.29 -0.25
N ARG A 355 -15.21 10.48 -0.91
CA ARG A 355 -14.81 9.14 -1.31
C ARG A 355 -14.96 9.00 -2.81
N ALA A 356 -14.04 8.27 -3.43
CA ALA A 356 -14.03 8.05 -4.86
C ALA A 356 -13.94 6.55 -5.17
N ILE A 357 -14.51 6.16 -6.30
CA ILE A 357 -14.31 4.82 -6.86
C ILE A 357 -12.85 4.73 -7.30
N MET A 358 -12.14 3.78 -6.70
CA MET A 358 -10.73 3.49 -6.97
C MET A 358 -10.59 2.36 -7.98
N ASP A 359 -11.44 1.32 -7.86
CA ASP A 359 -11.46 0.14 -8.73
C ASP A 359 -12.87 -0.33 -9.03
N ARG A 360 -13.03 -1.02 -10.17
CA ARG A 360 -14.25 -1.76 -10.54
C ARG A 360 -13.87 -3.22 -10.76
N HIS A 361 -14.69 -4.14 -10.26
CA HIS A 361 -14.43 -5.58 -10.32
C HIS A 361 -15.62 -6.31 -10.97
N PRO A 362 -15.39 -7.23 -11.94
CA PRO A 362 -14.11 -7.42 -12.63
C PRO A 362 -13.63 -6.14 -13.32
N ASP A 363 -12.32 -6.09 -13.58
CA ASP A 363 -11.69 -4.96 -14.26
C ASP A 363 -12.31 -4.70 -15.63
N GLU A 364 -12.35 -3.43 -16.02
CA GLU A 364 -12.69 -3.03 -17.39
C GLU A 364 -11.70 -3.69 -18.38
N PRO A 365 -12.17 -4.29 -19.49
CA PRO A 365 -11.31 -4.86 -20.50
C PRO A 365 -10.26 -3.87 -20.99
N TYR A 366 -9.08 -4.38 -21.33
CA TYR A 366 -7.97 -3.54 -21.76
C TYR A 366 -8.33 -2.70 -23.00
N ALA A 367 -9.07 -3.28 -23.95
CA ALA A 367 -9.51 -2.58 -25.16
C ALA A 367 -10.39 -1.36 -24.86
N GLU A 368 -11.37 -1.50 -23.95
CA GLU A 368 -12.27 -0.41 -23.57
C GLU A 368 -11.56 0.67 -22.76
N SER A 369 -10.74 0.28 -21.78
CA SER A 369 -9.91 1.23 -21.03
C SER A 369 -8.92 1.97 -21.93
N SER A 370 -8.33 1.28 -22.90
CA SER A 370 -7.45 1.87 -23.92
C SER A 370 -8.21 2.82 -24.86
N ALA A 371 -9.43 2.45 -25.28
CA ALA A 371 -10.27 3.30 -26.11
C ALA A 371 -10.68 4.58 -25.35
N ARG A 372 -11.08 4.48 -24.09
CA ARG A 372 -11.39 5.61 -23.22
C ARG A 372 -10.18 6.52 -23.00
N HIS A 373 -9.00 5.97 -22.71
CA HIS A 373 -7.76 6.76 -22.61
C HIS A 373 -7.35 7.35 -23.97
N GLY A 374 -7.67 6.68 -25.08
CA GLY A 374 -7.53 7.20 -26.43
C GLY A 374 -8.41 8.43 -26.64
N GLN A 375 -9.71 8.31 -26.36
CA GLN A 375 -10.68 9.42 -26.44
C GLN A 375 -10.28 10.60 -25.55
N GLN A 376 -9.84 10.33 -24.31
CA GLN A 376 -9.37 11.37 -23.40
C GLN A 376 -8.17 12.12 -23.99
N ARG A 377 -7.15 11.40 -24.50
CA ARG A 377 -5.99 12.04 -25.14
C ARG A 377 -6.35 12.82 -26.41
N SER A 378 -7.32 12.31 -27.18
CA SER A 378 -7.86 13.02 -28.34
C SER A 378 -8.58 14.31 -27.92
N GLN A 379 -9.35 14.28 -26.85
CA GLN A 379 -10.02 15.46 -26.30
C GLN A 379 -9.01 16.47 -25.77
N GLU A 380 -8.01 16.05 -24.99
CA GLU A 380 -6.93 16.91 -24.49
C GLU A 380 -6.16 17.57 -25.65
N THR A 381 -5.92 16.83 -26.73
CA THR A 381 -5.27 17.36 -27.94
C THR A 381 -6.18 18.38 -28.64
N ALA A 382 -7.48 18.11 -28.74
CA ALA A 382 -8.45 19.02 -29.35
C ALA A 382 -8.58 20.33 -28.53
N ASP A 383 -8.64 20.22 -27.21
CA ASP A 383 -8.69 21.36 -26.30
C ASP A 383 -7.43 22.21 -26.42
N LEU A 384 -6.24 21.59 -26.46
CA LEU A 384 -4.98 22.30 -26.69
C LEU A 384 -4.96 23.01 -28.06
N ALA A 385 -5.38 22.33 -29.13
CA ALA A 385 -5.41 22.91 -30.47
C ALA A 385 -6.36 24.12 -30.55
N ALA A 386 -7.56 23.98 -30.00
CA ALA A 386 -8.54 25.06 -29.95
C ALA A 386 -8.02 26.25 -29.14
N ALA A 387 -7.36 25.98 -28.01
CA ALA A 387 -6.80 27.01 -27.15
C ALA A 387 -5.63 27.77 -27.81
N LEU A 388 -4.75 27.06 -28.54
CA LEU A 388 -3.68 27.68 -29.34
C LEU A 388 -4.25 28.55 -30.47
N ALA A 389 -5.24 28.03 -31.21
CA ALA A 389 -5.90 28.78 -32.29
C ALA A 389 -6.57 30.06 -31.76
N ALA A 390 -7.32 29.95 -30.66
CA ALA A 390 -7.95 31.11 -30.01
C ALA A 390 -6.93 32.17 -29.58
N ARG A 391 -5.80 31.74 -28.99
CA ARG A 391 -4.72 32.65 -28.55
C ARG A 391 -3.85 33.20 -29.66
N SER A 392 -3.88 32.61 -30.85
CA SER A 392 -3.11 33.06 -32.01
C SER A 392 -3.57 34.41 -32.58
N GLY A 393 -4.72 34.92 -32.16
CA GLY A 393 -5.29 36.17 -32.70
C GLY A 393 -5.65 36.08 -34.19
N GLY A 394 -5.92 34.88 -34.70
CA GLY A 394 -6.23 34.63 -36.12
C GLY A 394 -5.04 34.18 -36.96
N ALA A 395 -3.85 34.03 -36.36
CA ALA A 395 -2.68 33.49 -37.04
C ALA A 395 -2.80 31.98 -37.34
N LEU A 396 -3.53 31.23 -36.51
CA LEU A 396 -3.77 29.79 -36.67
C LEU A 396 -5.26 29.46 -36.57
N THR A 397 -5.74 28.57 -37.44
CA THR A 397 -7.01 27.86 -37.21
C THR A 397 -6.80 26.64 -36.31
N THR A 398 -7.89 26.07 -35.78
CA THR A 398 -7.84 24.85 -34.96
C THR A 398 -7.23 23.67 -35.74
N GLU A 399 -7.52 23.56 -37.05
CA GLU A 399 -6.96 22.53 -37.92
C GLU A 399 -5.45 22.73 -38.12
N GLN A 400 -5.00 23.97 -38.30
CA GLN A 400 -3.57 24.28 -38.41
C GLN A 400 -2.83 24.01 -37.10
N ALA A 401 -3.43 24.36 -35.96
CA ALA A 401 -2.87 24.04 -34.65
C ALA A 401 -2.81 22.52 -34.40
N THR A 402 -3.83 21.77 -34.82
CA THR A 402 -3.86 20.30 -34.73
C THR A 402 -2.74 19.69 -35.57
N ALA A 403 -2.63 20.08 -36.85
CA ALA A 403 -1.58 19.60 -37.74
C ALA A 403 -0.18 19.92 -37.20
N ARG A 404 -0.02 21.09 -36.56
CA ARG A 404 1.22 21.49 -35.89
C ARG A 404 1.53 20.60 -34.68
N ILE A 405 0.54 20.26 -33.85
CA ILE A 405 0.72 19.34 -32.71
C ILE A 405 1.09 17.92 -33.19
N GLU A 406 0.49 17.47 -34.28
CA GLU A 406 0.77 16.16 -34.89
C GLU A 406 2.17 16.10 -35.49
N ALA A 407 2.53 17.09 -36.32
CA ALA A 407 3.84 17.16 -36.97
C ALA A 407 4.99 17.27 -35.96
N GLY A 408 4.79 18.05 -34.88
CA GLY A 408 5.80 18.25 -33.84
C GLY A 408 5.94 17.10 -32.83
N GLY A 409 4.99 16.15 -32.83
CA GLY A 409 5.05 14.96 -31.98
C GLY A 409 5.16 15.28 -30.48
N GLN A 410 5.90 14.46 -29.75
CA GLN A 410 6.10 14.63 -28.30
C GLN A 410 7.01 15.82 -27.98
N GLU A 411 8.02 16.11 -28.81
CA GLU A 411 8.97 17.20 -28.58
C GLU A 411 8.27 18.56 -28.54
N TYR A 412 7.34 18.79 -29.46
CA TYR A 412 6.56 20.03 -29.46
C TYR A 412 5.56 20.09 -28.31
N ARG A 413 4.97 18.96 -27.90
CA ARG A 413 4.11 18.89 -26.70
C ARG A 413 4.89 19.21 -25.43
N ASP A 414 6.10 18.67 -25.29
CA ASP A 414 6.98 18.96 -24.15
C ASP A 414 7.39 20.44 -24.14
N PHE A 415 7.67 21.01 -25.31
CA PHE A 415 7.93 22.44 -25.46
C PHE A 415 6.74 23.30 -25.01
N LEU A 416 5.52 23.00 -25.47
CA LEU A 416 4.31 23.68 -25.02
C LEU A 416 4.05 23.50 -23.51
N ARG A 417 4.35 22.30 -22.97
CA ARG A 417 4.22 22.03 -21.54
C ARG A 417 5.15 22.89 -20.69
N VAL A 418 6.36 23.20 -21.17
CA VAL A 418 7.24 24.19 -20.52
C VAL A 418 6.58 25.57 -20.46
N GLY A 419 5.91 25.99 -21.53
CA GLY A 419 5.14 27.24 -21.57
C GLY A 419 3.99 27.24 -20.54
N GLN A 420 3.22 26.16 -20.49
CA GLN A 420 2.16 25.96 -19.50
C GLN A 420 2.70 26.02 -18.05
N ILE A 421 3.82 25.35 -17.77
CA ILE A 421 4.46 25.33 -16.44
C ILE A 421 4.83 26.73 -15.97
N CYS A 422 5.33 27.60 -16.85
CA CYS A 422 5.64 28.99 -16.47
C CYS A 422 4.39 29.74 -15.97
N ILE A 423 3.22 29.49 -16.57
CA ILE A 423 1.95 30.06 -16.13
C ILE A 423 1.51 29.44 -14.80
N THR A 424 1.59 28.11 -14.69
CA THR A 424 1.27 27.36 -13.47
C THR A 424 2.11 27.82 -12.28
N ASP A 425 3.42 28.05 -12.47
CA ASP A 425 4.33 28.54 -11.43
C ASP A 425 3.90 29.93 -10.94
N ALA A 426 3.62 30.85 -11.86
CA ALA A 426 3.21 32.21 -11.53
C ALA A 426 1.88 32.24 -10.77
N LEU A 427 0.89 31.46 -11.24
CA LEU A 427 -0.40 31.31 -10.59
C LEU A 427 -0.26 30.67 -9.20
N ASN A 428 0.55 29.63 -9.06
CA ASN A 428 0.76 28.96 -7.77
C ASN A 428 1.49 29.84 -6.77
N GLU A 429 2.51 30.60 -7.18
CA GLU A 429 3.20 31.53 -6.29
C GLU A 429 2.22 32.57 -5.72
N LYS A 430 1.41 33.19 -6.60
CA LYS A 430 0.40 34.16 -6.18
C LYS A 430 -0.69 33.53 -5.32
N ARG A 431 -1.15 32.32 -5.68
CA ARG A 431 -2.14 31.58 -4.90
C ARG A 431 -1.64 31.32 -3.49
N LEU A 432 -0.39 30.86 -3.34
CA LEU A 432 0.20 30.54 -2.04
C LEU A 432 0.41 31.79 -1.18
N ALA A 433 0.68 32.95 -1.79
CA ALA A 433 0.82 34.22 -1.08
C ALA A 433 -0.53 34.83 -0.63
N ALA A 434 -1.64 34.47 -1.28
CA ALA A 434 -2.98 34.96 -0.93
C ALA A 434 -3.51 34.28 0.34
N GLU A 435 -4.34 34.99 1.12
CA GLU A 435 -4.92 34.47 2.35
C GLU A 435 -5.80 33.22 2.09
N ALA A 436 -5.73 32.24 3.00
CA ALA A 436 -6.52 31.02 2.91
C ALA A 436 -8.03 31.33 2.95
N GLY A 437 -8.80 30.77 2.01
CA GLY A 437 -10.24 31.00 1.91
C GLY A 437 -10.66 32.33 1.25
N SER A 438 -9.73 33.18 0.83
CA SER A 438 -10.05 34.44 0.15
C SER A 438 -10.60 34.24 -1.28
N GLU A 439 -11.42 35.20 -1.75
CA GLU A 439 -11.89 35.24 -3.15
C GLU A 439 -10.74 35.28 -4.16
N GLU A 440 -9.63 35.96 -3.81
CA GLU A 440 -8.43 36.02 -4.65
C GLU A 440 -7.81 34.63 -4.82
N ARG A 441 -7.63 33.88 -3.72
CA ARG A 441 -7.10 32.50 -3.76
C ARG A 441 -8.01 31.58 -4.58
N MET A 442 -9.34 31.74 -4.45
CA MET A 442 -10.32 30.99 -5.25
C MET A 442 -10.28 31.34 -6.74
N ARG A 443 -10.14 32.63 -7.08
CA ARG A 443 -9.99 33.08 -8.48
C ARG A 443 -8.71 32.55 -9.12
N LEU A 444 -7.59 32.60 -8.40
CA LEU A 444 -6.31 32.03 -8.86
C LEU A 444 -6.41 30.52 -9.07
N ARG A 445 -7.16 29.82 -8.20
CA ARG A 445 -7.43 28.40 -8.38
C ARG A 445 -8.29 28.11 -9.60
N GLY A 446 -9.38 28.87 -9.82
CA GLY A 446 -10.21 28.74 -11.01
C GLY A 446 -9.42 28.91 -12.31
N ALA A 447 -8.43 29.82 -12.31
CA ALA A 447 -7.52 29.98 -13.44
C ALA A 447 -6.57 28.78 -13.65
N LEU A 448 -6.06 28.17 -12.57
CA LEU A 448 -5.28 26.94 -12.65
C LEU A 448 -6.10 25.79 -13.21
N ASP A 449 -7.33 25.59 -12.71
CA ASP A 449 -8.24 24.55 -13.18
C ASP A 449 -8.59 24.73 -14.67
N ALA A 450 -8.83 25.97 -15.10
CA ALA A 450 -9.11 26.28 -16.50
C ALA A 450 -7.89 26.01 -17.41
N LEU A 451 -6.68 26.32 -16.92
CA LEU A 451 -5.42 26.06 -17.62
C LEU A 451 -5.11 24.57 -17.73
N GLU A 452 -5.32 23.79 -16.67
CA GLU A 452 -4.96 22.37 -16.62
C GLU A 452 -5.96 21.49 -17.36
N ASN A 453 -7.26 21.79 -17.26
CA ASN A 453 -8.31 20.96 -17.85
C ASN A 453 -8.58 21.31 -19.33
N HIS A 454 -8.48 22.59 -19.70
CA HIS A 454 -8.92 23.07 -21.03
C HIS A 454 -7.93 24.02 -21.70
N HIS A 455 -6.71 24.14 -21.18
CA HIS A 455 -5.68 25.06 -21.70
C HIS A 455 -6.13 26.52 -21.79
N GLN A 456 -7.13 26.95 -21.01
CA GLN A 456 -7.65 28.32 -21.04
C GLN A 456 -6.78 29.28 -20.24
N VAL A 457 -6.53 30.47 -20.79
CA VAL A 457 -5.72 31.52 -20.15
C VAL A 457 -6.46 32.84 -20.25
N ALA A 458 -6.80 33.44 -19.11
CA ALA A 458 -7.40 34.77 -19.07
C ALA A 458 -6.34 35.87 -19.19
N ASP A 459 -6.70 37.04 -19.73
CA ASP A 459 -5.74 38.11 -20.04
C ASP A 459 -4.89 38.56 -18.83
N TRP A 460 -5.51 38.66 -17.65
CA TRP A 460 -4.80 39.04 -16.41
C TRP A 460 -3.75 38.01 -15.98
N VAL A 461 -3.88 36.74 -16.41
CA VAL A 461 -2.88 35.68 -16.16
C VAL A 461 -1.64 35.90 -17.03
N ASN A 462 -1.80 36.44 -18.25
CA ASN A 462 -0.67 36.78 -19.11
C ASN A 462 0.21 37.85 -18.47
N GLU A 463 -0.40 38.92 -17.95
CA GLU A 463 0.30 40.01 -17.26
C GLU A 463 1.00 39.53 -15.99
N LEU A 464 0.31 38.70 -15.20
CA LEU A 464 0.86 38.07 -14.01
C LEU A 464 2.05 37.18 -14.33
N THR A 465 1.97 36.37 -15.39
CA THR A 465 3.05 35.47 -15.81
C THR A 465 4.25 36.25 -16.33
N ALA A 466 4.02 37.30 -17.13
CA ALA A 466 5.10 38.17 -17.62
C ALA A 466 5.85 38.85 -16.46
N THR A 467 5.11 39.33 -15.45
CA THR A 467 5.70 39.92 -14.25
C THR A 467 6.52 38.91 -13.46
N HIS A 468 5.98 37.71 -13.24
CA HIS A 468 6.69 36.62 -12.56
C HIS A 468 7.97 36.24 -13.29
N MET A 469 7.94 36.07 -14.62
CA MET A 469 9.11 35.74 -15.42
C MET A 469 10.20 36.84 -15.42
N ALA A 470 9.86 38.09 -15.13
CA ALA A 470 10.84 39.17 -15.00
C ALA A 470 11.56 39.17 -13.65
N THR A 471 10.93 38.63 -12.61
CA THR A 471 11.41 38.71 -11.22
C THR A 471 11.74 37.35 -10.59
N ASN A 472 11.51 36.24 -11.30
CA ASN A 472 11.64 34.89 -10.76
C ASN A 472 13.08 34.63 -10.27
N PRO A 473 13.31 34.45 -8.95
CA PRO A 473 14.64 34.25 -8.41
C PRO A 473 15.28 32.91 -8.85
N ARG A 474 14.47 31.91 -9.27
CA ARG A 474 14.96 30.65 -9.83
C ARG A 474 15.67 30.85 -11.18
N ASP A 475 15.37 31.93 -11.90
CA ASP A 475 16.00 32.25 -13.18
C ASP A 475 17.49 32.54 -13.07
N ARG A 476 17.99 32.85 -11.87
CA ARG A 476 19.43 33.01 -11.58
C ARG A 476 20.24 31.71 -11.72
N HIS A 477 19.58 30.54 -11.66
CA HIS A 477 20.23 29.24 -11.78
C HIS A 477 20.17 28.65 -13.20
N TYR A 478 19.43 29.27 -14.11
CA TYR A 478 19.34 28.83 -15.49
C TYR A 478 20.43 29.49 -16.36
N THR A 479 20.90 28.76 -17.37
CA THR A 479 21.77 29.33 -18.41
C THR A 479 20.98 30.30 -19.27
N ALA A 480 21.67 31.23 -19.95
CA ALA A 480 21.04 32.16 -20.88
C ALA A 480 20.21 31.44 -21.97
N GLY A 481 20.70 30.28 -22.45
CA GLY A 481 19.98 29.44 -23.41
C GLY A 481 18.70 28.83 -22.84
N ALA A 482 18.72 28.34 -21.58
CA ALA A 482 17.53 27.79 -20.93
C ALA A 482 16.45 28.86 -20.67
N MET A 483 16.85 30.09 -20.29
CA MET A 483 15.92 31.20 -20.15
C MET A 483 15.28 31.59 -21.50
N LEU A 484 16.08 31.67 -22.56
CA LEU A 484 15.57 31.94 -23.91
C LEU A 484 14.58 30.87 -24.36
N TRP A 485 14.90 29.60 -24.09
CA TRP A 485 14.03 28.46 -24.37
C TRP A 485 12.68 28.57 -23.67
N ARG A 486 12.67 28.83 -22.36
CA ARG A 486 11.43 29.00 -21.58
C ARG A 486 10.59 30.17 -22.07
N ARG A 487 11.22 31.30 -22.42
CA ARG A 487 10.52 32.46 -22.99
C ARG A 487 9.89 32.14 -24.33
N ARG A 488 10.60 31.42 -25.21
CA ARG A 488 10.04 30.95 -26.49
C ARG A 488 8.88 29.97 -26.29
N ALA A 489 9.02 29.02 -25.36
CA ALA A 489 7.96 28.07 -25.01
C ALA A 489 6.70 28.79 -24.50
N LEU A 490 6.87 29.77 -23.62
CA LEU A 490 5.77 30.59 -23.11
C LEU A 490 5.14 31.44 -24.23
N GLN A 491 5.95 32.06 -25.09
CA GLN A 491 5.47 32.84 -26.23
C GLN A 491 4.66 31.97 -27.19
N GLU A 492 5.18 30.81 -27.56
CA GLU A 492 4.47 29.86 -28.42
C GLU A 492 3.16 29.39 -27.78
N TYR A 493 3.16 29.13 -26.47
CA TYR A 493 1.95 28.71 -25.78
C TYR A 493 0.90 29.83 -25.70
N LEU A 494 1.29 31.09 -25.45
CA LEU A 494 0.39 32.22 -25.23
C LEU A 494 -0.01 32.98 -26.48
N SER A 495 0.82 32.99 -27.51
CA SER A 495 0.61 33.77 -28.74
C SER A 495 1.32 33.10 -29.92
N PRO A 496 0.88 31.89 -30.31
CA PRO A 496 1.50 31.15 -31.40
C PRO A 496 1.36 31.91 -32.72
N GLY A 497 2.47 32.07 -33.44
CA GLY A 497 2.51 32.72 -34.75
C GLY A 497 2.32 31.73 -35.91
N GLN A 498 2.28 32.27 -37.14
CA GLN A 498 2.29 31.45 -38.37
C GLN A 498 3.64 30.77 -38.62
N ASP A 499 4.73 31.39 -38.17
CA ASP A 499 6.08 30.87 -38.34
C ASP A 499 6.39 29.80 -37.28
N VAL A 500 6.91 28.66 -37.73
CA VAL A 500 7.37 27.54 -36.88
C VAL A 500 8.90 27.51 -36.77
N THR A 501 9.61 28.45 -37.40
CA THR A 501 11.06 28.50 -37.44
C THR A 501 11.65 28.62 -36.04
N GLY A 502 12.44 27.63 -35.65
CA GLY A 502 13.07 27.58 -34.33
C GLY A 502 12.14 27.12 -33.21
N VAL A 503 11.00 26.51 -33.56
CA VAL A 503 10.12 25.79 -32.64
C VAL A 503 10.52 24.30 -32.61
N PRO A 504 10.78 23.73 -31.42
CA PRO A 504 11.26 22.34 -31.30
C PRO A 504 10.26 21.32 -31.83
N GLY A 505 10.76 20.25 -32.44
CA GLY A 505 9.95 19.21 -33.07
C GLY A 505 9.35 19.60 -34.43
N LEU A 506 9.34 20.89 -34.79
CA LEU A 506 8.82 21.39 -36.06
C LEU A 506 10.01 21.82 -36.92
N THR A 507 10.41 20.94 -37.84
CA THR A 507 11.41 21.32 -38.85
C THR A 507 10.78 22.30 -39.85
N SER A 508 11.58 23.26 -40.30
CA SER A 508 11.16 24.33 -41.24
C SER A 508 11.05 23.81 -42.66
#